data_AF-A0A4S8M3A7-F1
#
_entry.id   AF-A0A4S8M3A7-F1
#
_cell.length_a   1.000
_cell.length_b   1.000
_cell.length_c   1.000
_cell.angle_alpha   90.00
_cell.angle_beta   90.00
_cell.angle_gamma   90.00
#
_symmetry.space_group_name_H-M   'P 1'
#
loop_
_entity.id
_entity.type
_entity.pdbx_description
1 polymer ?
#
loop_
_entity_poly.entity_id
_entity_poly.type
_entity_poly.pdbx_seq_one_letter_code
_entity_poly.pdbx_strand_id
1 'polypeptide(L)'
;ASAVGKIPDDNRDTSYVRYEMYVDVHVTRRNLDPVYKLETFYGQLQHIYLIHFNSACSQLNLLEPSTTIIMAQIKSCRVDNNNEIEGLDVHFYSSMGNTDVVDITSIQCLVGRVPVGHNRWAIVDKSGSLARALSQLDDDELGDN
;
A
#
# COMPACT_ATOMS: atom_id res chain seq x y z
N ALA A 1 -8.97 3.01 -28.13
CA ALA A 1 -9.21 4.17 -27.25
C ALA A 1 -10.37 3.84 -26.33
N SER A 2 -10.13 3.67 -25.02
CA SER A 2 -11.22 3.46 -24.06
C SER A 2 -11.61 4.82 -23.50
N ALA A 3 -12.86 5.23 -23.72
CA ALA A 3 -13.41 6.47 -23.20
C ALA A 3 -13.87 6.26 -21.76
N VAL A 4 -13.25 6.97 -20.81
CA VAL A 4 -13.66 6.97 -19.41
C VAL A 4 -14.90 7.87 -19.31
N GLY A 5 -16.05 7.25 -19.05
CA GLY A 5 -17.31 7.94 -18.77
C GLY A 5 -17.23 8.77 -17.48
N LYS A 6 -18.19 9.70 -17.32
CA LYS A 6 -18.26 10.60 -16.17
C LYS A 6 -18.26 9.79 -14.86
N ILE A 7 -17.30 10.14 -14.00
CA ILE A 7 -17.09 9.59 -12.68
C ILE A 7 -18.30 9.98 -11.79
N PRO A 8 -19.05 9.03 -11.19
CA PRO A 8 -20.06 9.33 -10.19
C PRO A 8 -19.42 9.82 -8.88
N ASP A 9 -20.14 10.63 -8.09
CA ASP A 9 -19.67 11.22 -6.83
C ASP A 9 -19.22 10.18 -5.77
N ASP A 10 -19.61 8.90 -5.92
CA ASP A 10 -19.07 7.75 -5.17
C ASP A 10 -17.84 7.14 -5.88
N ASN A 11 -16.88 7.98 -6.27
CA ASN A 11 -15.63 7.51 -6.86
C ASN A 11 -14.72 6.96 -5.78
N ARG A 12 -14.97 5.71 -5.38
CA ARG A 12 -14.05 4.95 -4.55
C ARG A 12 -12.78 4.74 -5.35
N ASP A 13 -11.79 5.58 -5.11
CA ASP A 13 -10.47 5.42 -5.70
C ASP A 13 -9.80 4.18 -5.11
N THR A 14 -9.83 3.09 -5.89
CA THR A 14 -9.23 1.80 -5.54
C THR A 14 -7.77 1.68 -5.97
N SER A 15 -7.09 2.78 -6.29
CA SER A 15 -5.66 2.76 -6.65
C SER A 15 -4.71 2.77 -5.45
N TYR A 16 -5.22 2.83 -4.22
CA TYR A 16 -4.38 2.86 -3.02
C TYR A 16 -4.02 1.45 -2.53
N VAL A 17 -2.75 1.26 -2.20
CA VAL A 17 -2.16 -0.02 -1.81
C VAL A 17 -1.32 0.10 -0.55
N ARG A 18 -1.23 -1.01 0.20
CA ARG A 18 -0.14 -1.27 1.15
C ARG A 18 0.92 -2.09 0.43
N TYR A 19 2.17 -1.71 0.57
CA TYR A 19 3.30 -2.41 -0.03
C TYR A 19 4.48 -2.45 0.94
N GLU A 20 5.37 -3.42 0.75
CA GLU A 20 6.54 -3.59 1.60
C GLU A 20 7.81 -3.53 0.76
N MET A 21 8.82 -2.83 1.26
CA MET A 21 10.12 -2.76 0.62
C MET A 21 11.24 -2.71 1.66
N TYR A 22 12.41 -3.19 1.27
CA TYR A 22 13.60 -3.08 2.09
C TYR A 22 14.17 -1.66 2.02
N VAL A 23 14.32 -1.02 3.17
CA VAL A 23 14.99 0.26 3.31
C VAL A 23 16.33 0.09 4.01
N ASP A 24 17.31 0.88 3.57
CA ASP A 24 18.58 0.98 4.26
C ASP A 24 18.44 1.88 5.49
N VAL A 25 18.57 1.29 6.68
CA VAL A 25 18.49 2.00 7.97
C VAL A 25 19.63 3.03 8.09
N HIS A 26 20.75 2.82 7.39
CA HIS A 26 21.91 3.70 7.39
C HIS A 26 21.92 4.71 6.24
N VAL A 27 20.80 4.96 5.55
CA VAL A 27 20.75 5.87 4.38
C VAL A 27 21.35 7.27 4.64
N THR A 28 21.27 7.77 5.87
CA THR A 28 21.86 9.07 6.27
C THR A 28 23.35 9.01 6.62
N ARG A 29 23.90 7.82 6.86
CA ARG A 29 25.28 7.56 7.31
C ARG A 29 26.07 6.80 6.24
N ARG A 30 26.52 7.54 5.22
CA ARG A 30 27.16 7.01 4.00
C ARG A 30 28.41 6.14 4.19
N ASN A 31 29.03 6.14 5.37
CA ASN A 31 30.26 5.38 5.65
C ASN A 31 30.01 4.08 6.43
N LEU A 32 28.75 3.74 6.69
CA LEU A 32 28.38 2.46 7.30
C LEU A 32 27.90 1.50 6.23
N ASP A 33 28.14 0.21 6.45
CA ASP A 33 27.57 -0.82 5.62
C ASP A 33 26.03 -0.75 5.67
N PRO A 34 25.35 -0.89 4.52
CA PRO A 34 23.91 -0.80 4.45
C PRO A 34 23.28 -1.94 5.25
N VAL A 35 22.28 -1.61 6.05
CA VAL A 35 21.49 -2.60 6.80
C VAL A 35 20.06 -2.48 6.35
N TYR A 36 19.60 -3.51 5.63
CA TYR A 36 18.27 -3.53 5.06
C TYR A 36 17.23 -4.04 6.06
N LYS A 37 16.16 -3.28 6.23
CA LYS A 37 15.00 -3.66 7.03
C LYS A 37 13.75 -3.61 6.16
N LEU A 38 12.91 -4.63 6.24
CA LEU A 38 11.60 -4.63 5.59
C LEU A 38 10.70 -3.64 6.31
N GLU A 39 10.12 -2.70 5.57
CA GLU A 39 9.18 -1.71 6.09
C GLU A 39 7.91 -1.65 5.26
N THR A 40 6.82 -1.31 5.94
CA THR A 40 5.48 -1.18 5.36
C THR A 40 5.22 0.26 4.96
N PHE A 41 4.68 0.43 3.75
CA PHE A 41 4.33 1.71 3.17
C PHE A 41 2.92 1.67 2.62
N TYR A 42 2.36 2.87 2.42
CA TYR A 42 1.07 3.06 1.77
C TYR A 42 1.23 4.08 0.65
N GLY A 43 0.48 3.92 -0.42
CA GLY A 43 0.59 4.83 -1.56
C GLY A 43 -0.43 4.59 -2.64
N GLN A 44 -0.42 5.47 -3.64
CA GLN A 44 -1.27 5.38 -4.82
C GLN A 44 -0.51 4.70 -5.96
N LEU A 45 -1.00 3.55 -6.43
CA LEU A 45 -0.53 2.89 -7.63
C LEU A 45 -0.86 3.75 -8.86
N GLN A 46 0.17 4.24 -9.54
CA GLN A 46 0.02 5.12 -10.71
C GLN A 46 0.15 4.36 -12.03
N HIS A 47 1.12 3.46 -12.11
CA HIS A 47 1.43 2.70 -13.31
C HIS A 47 1.89 1.28 -12.98
N ILE A 48 1.59 0.36 -13.89
CA ILE A 48 2.18 -0.99 -13.92
C ILE A 48 2.99 -1.10 -15.20
N TYR A 49 4.27 -1.43 -15.06
CA TYR A 49 5.18 -1.66 -16.17
C TYR A 49 5.33 -3.16 -16.41
N LEU A 50 5.07 -3.58 -17.64
CA LEU A 50 5.33 -4.94 -18.09
C LEU A 50 6.60 -4.93 -18.92
N ILE A 51 7.68 -5.47 -18.38
CA ILE A 51 8.99 -5.51 -19.03
C ILE A 51 9.23 -6.94 -19.53
N HIS A 52 9.30 -7.10 -20.84
CA HIS A 52 9.46 -8.40 -21.47
C HIS A 52 10.86 -8.57 -22.05
N PHE A 53 11.58 -9.58 -21.58
CA PHE A 53 12.92 -9.94 -22.07
C PHE A 53 12.81 -11.10 -23.05
N ASN A 54 12.88 -10.78 -24.35
CA ASN A 54 12.82 -11.79 -25.42
C ASN A 54 14.07 -12.70 -25.51
N SER A 55 15.11 -12.38 -24.74
CA SER A 55 16.38 -13.11 -24.71
C SER A 55 16.96 -13.03 -23.31
N ALA A 56 17.81 -14.00 -22.96
CA ALA A 56 18.54 -13.98 -21.69
C ALA A 56 19.36 -12.68 -21.56
N CYS A 57 19.37 -12.10 -20.36
CA CYS A 57 20.11 -10.90 -20.01
C CYS A 57 21.00 -11.20 -18.80
N SER A 58 22.22 -11.67 -19.06
CA SER A 58 23.18 -12.06 -18.01
C SER A 58 23.59 -10.90 -17.10
N GLN A 59 23.62 -9.67 -17.62
CA GLN A 59 23.90 -8.46 -16.83
C GLN A 59 22.88 -8.20 -15.72
N LEU A 60 21.66 -8.73 -15.89
CA LEU A 60 20.57 -8.66 -14.92
C LEU A 60 20.32 -10.00 -14.23
N ASN A 61 21.24 -10.97 -14.38
CA ASN A 61 21.08 -12.35 -13.92
C ASN A 61 19.81 -13.05 -14.45
N LEU A 62 19.29 -12.62 -15.60
CA LEU A 62 18.16 -13.26 -16.27
C LEU A 62 18.70 -14.33 -17.23
N LEU A 63 18.84 -15.55 -16.73
CA LEU A 63 19.44 -16.66 -17.48
C LEU A 63 18.46 -17.32 -18.45
N GLU A 64 17.16 -17.25 -18.14
CA GLU A 64 16.10 -17.84 -18.95
C GLU A 64 15.61 -16.87 -20.05
N PRO A 65 15.44 -17.35 -21.29
CA PRO A 65 14.78 -16.57 -22.33
C PRO A 65 13.30 -16.35 -21.98
N SER A 66 12.70 -15.28 -22.51
CA SER A 66 11.27 -14.96 -22.34
C SER A 66 10.86 -14.65 -20.90
N THR A 67 11.75 -14.00 -20.13
CA THR A 67 11.44 -13.57 -18.76
C THR A 67 10.56 -12.31 -18.77
N THR A 68 9.50 -12.30 -17.95
CA THR A 68 8.64 -11.13 -17.75
C THR A 68 8.81 -10.60 -16.34
N ILE A 69 9.13 -9.31 -16.21
CA ILE A 69 9.19 -8.59 -14.95
C ILE A 69 8.03 -7.60 -14.92
N ILE A 70 7.29 -7.58 -13.81
CA ILE A 70 6.16 -6.67 -13.61
C ILE A 70 6.54 -5.72 -12.48
N MET A 71 6.65 -4.44 -12.80
CA MET A 71 6.97 -3.40 -11.82
C MET A 71 5.76 -2.52 -11.57
N ALA A 72 5.59 -2.05 -10.34
CA ALA A 72 4.58 -1.10 -9.93
C ALA A 72 5.22 0.24 -9.59
N GLN A 73 4.73 1.32 -10.18
CA GLN A 73 5.03 2.68 -9.77
C GLN A 73 3.99 3.15 -8.76
N ILE A 74 4.45 3.47 -7.55
CA ILE A 74 3.60 3.87 -6.44
C ILE A 74 4.04 5.26 -5.97
N LYS A 75 3.09 6.19 -5.89
CA LYS A 75 3.31 7.48 -5.21
C LYS A 75 3.03 7.29 -3.73
N SER A 76 4.05 7.30 -2.90
CA SER A 76 3.89 7.00 -1.47
C SER A 76 3.08 8.07 -0.74
N CYS A 77 2.44 7.69 0.35
CA CYS A 77 1.81 8.57 1.33
C CYS A 77 2.83 8.89 2.41
N ARG A 78 2.94 10.16 2.82
CA ARG A 78 3.70 10.53 4.02
C ARG A 78 2.86 10.25 5.25
N VAL A 79 2.97 9.02 5.77
CA VAL A 79 2.24 8.58 6.96
C VAL A 79 2.73 9.33 8.19
N ASP A 80 1.78 9.77 9.00
CA ASP A 80 1.99 10.45 10.27
C ASP A 80 1.94 9.43 11.40
N ASN A 81 3.11 9.00 11.86
CA ASN A 81 3.27 7.99 12.90
C ASN A 81 2.89 8.49 14.31
N ASN A 82 2.55 9.78 14.46
CA ASN A 82 2.21 10.35 15.78
C ASN A 82 0.69 10.32 16.06
N ASN A 83 -0.12 9.80 15.14
CA ASN A 83 -1.58 9.86 15.19
C ASN A 83 -2.23 8.48 15.06
N GLU A 84 -1.62 7.47 15.68
CA GLU A 84 -2.19 6.13 15.73
C GLU A 84 -3.39 6.10 16.70
N ILE A 85 -4.43 5.35 16.32
CA ILE A 85 -5.54 5.06 17.23
C ILE A 85 -5.24 3.72 17.89
N GLU A 86 -5.08 3.73 19.22
CA GLU A 86 -4.74 2.53 19.99
C GLU A 86 -5.73 1.39 19.70
N GLY A 87 -5.19 0.22 19.32
CA GLY A 87 -5.99 -0.96 18.98
C GLY A 87 -6.55 -1.01 17.56
N LEU A 88 -6.30 0.00 16.71
CA LEU A 88 -6.73 0.02 15.32
C LEU A 88 -5.55 0.18 14.35
N ASP A 89 -5.59 -0.59 13.26
CA ASP A 89 -4.67 -0.46 12.11
C ASP A 89 -5.17 0.65 11.16
N VAL A 90 -5.16 1.88 11.66
CA VAL A 90 -5.60 3.08 10.94
C VAL A 90 -4.44 4.09 10.91
N HIS A 91 -3.99 4.39 9.70
CA HIS A 91 -2.88 5.32 9.46
C HIS A 91 -3.37 6.63 8.85
N PHE A 92 -2.67 7.73 9.10
CA PHE A 92 -3.07 9.05 8.57
C PHE A 92 -1.99 9.64 7.67
N TYR A 93 -2.41 10.35 6.62
CA TYR A 93 -1.51 11.17 5.82
C TYR A 93 -2.20 12.46 5.36
N SER A 94 -1.40 13.48 5.09
CA SER A 94 -1.86 14.79 4.57
C SER A 94 -1.14 15.22 3.30
N SER A 95 -0.08 14.50 2.92
CA SER A 95 0.71 14.78 1.72
C SER A 95 1.28 13.51 1.12
N MET A 96 1.58 13.57 -0.18
CA MET A 96 2.26 12.51 -0.90
C MET A 96 3.78 12.63 -0.72
N GLY A 97 4.46 11.49 -0.77
CA GLY A 97 5.89 11.32 -0.62
C GLY A 97 6.61 11.07 -1.94
N ASN A 98 7.63 10.21 -1.89
CA ASN A 98 8.44 9.84 -3.03
C ASN A 98 7.68 8.93 -4.00
N THR A 99 8.23 8.78 -5.20
CA THR A 99 7.72 7.80 -6.16
C THR A 99 8.62 6.58 -6.10
N ASP A 100 8.04 5.44 -5.75
CA ASP A 100 8.75 4.18 -5.63
C ASP A 100 8.41 3.31 -6.85
N VAL A 101 9.41 2.61 -7.38
CA VAL A 101 9.22 1.60 -8.44
C VAL A 101 9.69 0.27 -7.87
N VAL A 102 8.73 -0.60 -7.58
CA VAL A 102 8.95 -1.87 -6.88
C VAL A 102 8.48 -3.03 -7.76
N ASP A 103 8.98 -4.24 -7.49
CA ASP A 103 8.38 -5.44 -8.08
C ASP A 103 6.91 -5.52 -7.64
N ILE A 104 6.01 -5.93 -8.54
CA ILE A 104 4.57 -5.93 -8.24
C ILE A 104 4.22 -6.83 -7.05
N THR A 105 5.03 -7.84 -6.77
CA THR A 105 4.86 -8.74 -5.61
C THR A 105 5.11 -8.06 -4.27
N SER A 106 5.70 -6.87 -4.24
CA SER A 106 5.81 -6.03 -3.03
C SER A 106 4.45 -5.51 -2.55
N ILE A 107 3.44 -5.45 -3.43
CA ILE A 107 2.09 -5.01 -3.06
C ILE A 107 1.39 -6.11 -2.25
N GLN A 108 1.01 -5.79 -1.02
CA GLN A 108 0.40 -6.73 -0.09
C GLN A 108 -1.13 -6.74 -0.20
N CYS A 109 -1.75 -5.57 -0.33
CA CYS A 109 -3.21 -5.45 -0.43
C CYS A 109 -3.64 -4.08 -0.97
N LEU A 110 -4.91 -4.01 -1.38
CA LEU A 110 -5.61 -2.75 -1.59
C LEU A 110 -6.06 -2.18 -0.24
N VAL A 111 -5.97 -0.86 -0.08
CA VAL A 111 -6.43 -0.17 1.12
C VAL A 111 -7.52 0.85 0.79
N GLY A 112 -8.41 1.07 1.74
CA GLY A 112 -9.39 2.15 1.68
C GLY A 112 -8.78 3.46 2.16
N ARG A 113 -9.35 4.58 1.72
CA ARG A 113 -9.07 5.89 2.30
C ARG A 113 -10.35 6.67 2.58
N VAL A 114 -10.41 7.35 3.70
CA VAL A 114 -11.55 8.15 4.14
C VAL A 114 -11.08 9.57 4.46
N PRO A 115 -11.70 10.62 3.90
CA PRO A 115 -11.33 11.99 4.25
C PRO A 115 -11.75 12.28 5.69
N VAL A 116 -10.85 12.84 6.49
CA VAL A 116 -11.11 13.18 7.92
C VAL A 116 -11.08 14.68 8.19
N GLY A 117 -11.18 15.50 7.13
CA GLY A 117 -11.11 16.96 7.20
C GLY A 117 -9.69 17.52 7.10
N HIS A 118 -9.56 18.84 6.93
CA HIS A 118 -8.27 19.56 6.89
C HIS A 118 -7.21 18.97 5.94
N ASN A 119 -7.63 18.51 4.76
CA ASN A 119 -6.76 17.86 3.77
C ASN A 119 -6.02 16.61 4.32
N ARG A 120 -6.61 15.94 5.30
CA ARG A 120 -6.10 14.72 5.91
C ARG A 120 -6.97 13.53 5.52
N TRP A 121 -6.32 12.39 5.37
CA TRP A 121 -6.93 11.12 5.01
C TRP A 121 -6.56 10.07 6.04
N ALA A 122 -7.55 9.26 6.43
CA ALA A 122 -7.33 8.00 7.12
C ALA A 122 -7.20 6.88 6.08
N ILE A 123 -6.23 6.00 6.26
CA ILE A 123 -6.02 4.77 5.50
C ILE A 123 -6.57 3.63 6.34
N VAL A 124 -7.40 2.80 5.73
CA VAL A 124 -8.01 1.64 6.37
C VAL A 124 -7.56 0.39 5.63
N ASP A 125 -6.77 -0.43 6.30
CA ASP A 125 -6.36 -1.73 5.80
C ASP A 125 -7.44 -2.77 6.11
N LYS A 126 -7.92 -3.47 5.08
CA LYS A 126 -8.93 -4.52 5.19
C LYS A 126 -8.35 -5.94 5.19
N SER A 127 -7.03 -6.08 5.25
CA SER A 127 -6.36 -7.38 5.31
C SER A 127 -6.27 -7.94 6.74
N GLY A 128 -6.50 -7.12 7.77
CA GLY A 128 -6.43 -7.49 9.19
C GLY A 128 -7.71 -8.08 9.79
N SER A 129 -7.64 -8.48 11.06
CA SER A 129 -8.76 -9.06 11.83
C SER A 129 -9.98 -8.14 11.97
N LEU A 130 -9.77 -6.83 11.89
CA LEU A 130 -10.80 -5.78 11.93
C LEU A 130 -11.68 -5.72 10.67
N ALA A 131 -11.36 -6.49 9.62
CA ALA A 131 -12.16 -6.58 8.41
C ALA A 131 -13.49 -7.35 8.58
N ARG A 132 -13.75 -7.91 9.77
CA ARG A 132 -14.98 -8.64 10.09
C ARG A 132 -15.87 -7.79 10.98
N ALA A 133 -17.13 -7.63 10.58
CA ALA A 133 -18.15 -7.07 11.46
C ALA A 133 -18.33 -8.01 12.65
N LEU A 134 -18.14 -7.49 13.87
CA LEU A 134 -18.56 -8.16 15.09
C LEU A 134 -19.99 -7.70 15.38
N SER A 135 -20.95 -8.61 15.34
CA SER A 135 -22.26 -8.36 15.94
C SER A 135 -22.08 -8.37 17.45
N GLN A 136 -22.28 -7.23 18.11
CA GLN A 136 -22.66 -7.27 19.52
C GLN A 136 -24.03 -7.94 19.55
N LEU A 137 -24.07 -9.19 20.03
CA LEU A 137 -25.31 -9.72 20.56
C LEU A 137 -25.49 -8.97 21.88
N ASP A 138 -26.54 -8.18 21.97
CA ASP A 138 -26.93 -7.59 23.25
C ASP A 138 -27.32 -8.77 24.16
N ASP A 139 -26.52 -9.01 25.20
CA ASP A 139 -26.76 -10.02 26.25
C ASP A 139 -27.94 -9.64 27.17
N ASP A 140 -28.99 -9.00 26.62
CA ASP A 140 -30.15 -8.51 27.39
C ASP A 140 -31.45 -9.33 27.15
N GLU A 141 -31.38 -10.49 26.50
CA GLU A 141 -32.54 -11.42 26.37
C GLU A 141 -32.32 -12.78 27.06
N LEU A 142 -31.77 -12.78 28.27
CA LEU A 142 -31.90 -13.88 29.23
C LEU A 142 -32.36 -13.35 30.59
N GLY A 143 -33.51 -12.67 30.58
CA GLY A 143 -34.31 -12.38 31.76
C GLY A 143 -35.46 -13.39 31.88
N ASP A 144 -35.49 -14.08 33.01
CA ASP A 144 -36.44 -15.12 33.44
C ASP A 144 -37.88 -15.03 32.92
N ASN A 145 -38.43 -16.20 32.56
CA ASN A 145 -39.84 -16.53 32.76
C ASN A 145 -39.98 -17.98 33.22
#